data_AF-A0A2H0WB58-F1
#
_entry.id   AF-A0A2H0WB58-F1
#
_cell.length_a   1.000
_cell.length_b   1.000
_cell.length_c   1.000
_cell.angle_alpha   90.00
_cell.angle_beta   90.00
_cell.angle_gamma   90.00
#
_symmetry.space_group_name_H-M   'P 1'
#
loop_
_entity.id
_entity.type
_entity.pdbx_description
1 polymer ?
#
loop_
_entity_poly.entity_id
_entity_poly.type
_entity_poly.pdbx_seq_one_letter_code
_entity_poly.pdbx_strand_id
1 'polypeptide(L)'
;MPLKNSLSWLILCGLYLLNSAAKAQQADFIQYLFQFNEQGQVSNGVFARAAPRIEDLELAKDQLGNPSSVLSYLIQKAPYLKRNFVLVHHSQSQQASSLEFPRIILFDGGMAYAFSEHPAQKKERVEVLQTDPVSHQVSLHEITFAQGQARIEKNPSSCIACHGQPAKPLWNPYDFWPNTFASAIGRIGTLQEETSYQKIFTKASLSPLLGQLTLPQQLDLETENVTAFTQYITQINLARWIEQNIAPQGDLGGYAKPLIAALACTQDYSTFPAVSKVELLYSFFRQEELDGATELYKNLLMDTQKSRDFFKQTLSRTLIEIFPEPQFITNVDSYRLQAE
;
A
#
# COMPACT_ATOMS: atom_id res chain seq x y z
N MET A 1 33.62 -2.77 -22.04
CA MET A 1 33.13 -1.38 -21.87
C MET A 1 32.50 -1.24 -20.48
N PRO A 2 33.19 -0.71 -19.45
CA PRO A 2 32.64 -0.64 -18.09
C PRO A 2 32.51 0.78 -17.48
N LEU A 3 32.89 1.85 -18.18
CA LEU A 3 32.97 3.21 -17.59
C LEU A 3 31.75 4.11 -17.86
N LYS A 4 30.83 3.75 -18.76
CA LYS A 4 29.61 4.54 -19.03
C LYS A 4 28.48 4.32 -18.02
N ASN A 5 28.53 3.23 -17.24
CA ASN A 5 27.48 2.94 -16.27
C ASN A 5 27.61 3.77 -14.98
N SER A 6 28.83 4.10 -14.53
CA SER A 6 29.05 4.78 -13.23
C SER A 6 28.48 6.20 -13.16
N LEU A 7 28.40 6.93 -14.28
CA LEU A 7 27.87 8.29 -14.30
C LEU A 7 26.33 8.31 -14.22
N SER A 8 25.66 7.39 -14.91
CA SER A 8 24.20 7.19 -14.79
C SER A 8 23.79 6.81 -13.36
N TRP A 9 24.64 6.05 -12.66
CA TRP A 9 24.43 5.66 -11.26
C TRP A 9 24.55 6.81 -10.26
N LEU A 10 25.57 7.66 -10.40
CA LEU A 10 25.75 8.86 -9.56
C LEU A 10 24.59 9.86 -9.72
N ILE A 11 24.01 9.94 -10.92
CA ILE A 11 22.92 10.89 -11.23
C ILE A 11 21.56 10.38 -10.72
N LEU A 12 21.27 9.07 -10.81
CA LEU A 12 20.08 8.47 -10.19
C LEU A 12 20.09 8.60 -8.66
N CYS A 13 21.26 8.43 -8.01
CA CYS A 13 21.43 8.74 -6.59
C CYS A 13 21.23 10.24 -6.28
N GLY A 14 21.61 11.13 -7.20
CA GLY A 14 21.34 12.57 -7.11
C GLY A 14 19.84 12.91 -7.17
N LEU A 15 19.07 12.24 -8.03
CA LEU A 15 17.60 12.40 -8.10
C LEU A 15 16.90 11.93 -6.82
N TYR A 16 17.47 10.93 -6.13
CA TYR A 16 16.99 10.46 -4.83
C TYR A 16 17.20 11.51 -3.72
N LEU A 17 18.37 12.17 -3.69
CA LEU A 17 18.71 13.19 -2.69
C LEU A 17 17.97 14.52 -2.86
N LEU A 18 17.46 14.78 -4.08
CA LEU A 18 16.71 15.99 -4.43
C LEU A 18 15.20 15.85 -4.25
N ASN A 19 14.69 14.66 -3.92
CA ASN A 19 13.26 14.47 -3.74
C ASN A 19 12.81 15.00 -2.37
N SER A 20 12.02 16.08 -2.38
CA SER A 20 11.36 16.64 -1.20
C SER A 20 10.50 15.61 -0.46
N ALA A 21 9.87 14.67 -1.18
CA ALA A 21 9.11 13.57 -0.58
C ALA A 21 10.01 12.67 0.29
N ALA A 22 11.20 12.32 -0.18
CA ALA A 22 12.12 11.46 0.57
C ALA A 22 12.64 12.12 1.86
N LYS A 23 12.66 13.46 1.91
CA LYS A 23 12.99 14.24 3.13
C LYS A 23 11.81 14.46 4.06
N ALA A 24 10.58 14.46 3.51
CA ALA A 24 9.35 14.66 4.27
C ALA A 24 8.80 13.36 4.87
N GLN A 25 9.29 12.20 4.45
CA GLN A 25 8.75 10.89 4.80
C GLN A 25 9.63 10.15 5.81
N GLN A 26 9.01 9.51 6.81
CA GLN A 26 9.72 8.69 7.80
C GLN A 26 10.53 7.56 7.14
N ALA A 27 11.59 7.08 7.83
CA ALA A 27 12.47 5.99 7.38
C ALA A 27 11.71 4.72 6.92
N ASP A 28 10.52 4.47 7.47
CA ASP A 28 9.67 3.35 7.10
C ASP A 28 9.03 3.45 5.71
N PHE A 29 9.01 4.63 5.08
CA PHE A 29 8.53 4.81 3.71
C PHE A 29 9.51 4.24 2.68
N ILE A 30 10.78 4.55 2.90
CA ILE A 30 11.87 4.24 1.99
C ILE A 30 11.97 2.72 1.78
N GLN A 31 11.73 1.92 2.82
CA GLN A 31 11.86 0.45 2.78
C GLN A 31 11.00 -0.25 1.72
N TYR A 32 9.90 0.37 1.27
CA TYR A 32 9.00 -0.21 0.26
C TYR A 32 9.34 0.19 -1.17
N LEU A 33 10.22 1.18 -1.35
CA LEU A 33 10.67 1.62 -2.66
C LEU A 33 11.71 0.65 -3.25
N PHE A 34 11.66 0.47 -4.56
CA PHE A 34 12.78 -0.06 -5.31
C PHE A 34 13.93 0.95 -5.24
N GLN A 35 15.02 0.57 -4.57
CA GLN A 35 16.18 1.42 -4.30
C GLN A 35 17.43 0.86 -4.97
N PHE A 36 18.35 1.71 -5.37
CA PHE A 36 19.67 1.26 -5.79
C PHE A 36 20.58 1.12 -4.56
N ASN A 37 21.32 0.00 -4.47
CA ASN A 37 22.44 -0.11 -3.53
C ASN A 37 23.72 0.52 -4.13
N GLU A 38 24.78 0.60 -3.33
CA GLU A 38 26.08 1.15 -3.76
C GLU A 38 26.70 0.42 -4.97
N GLN A 39 26.25 -0.81 -5.23
CA GLN A 39 26.68 -1.65 -6.34
C GLN A 39 25.77 -1.51 -7.58
N GLY A 40 24.79 -0.60 -7.56
CA GLY A 40 23.84 -0.37 -8.66
C GLY A 40 22.77 -1.46 -8.81
N GLN A 41 22.60 -2.34 -7.84
CA GLN A 41 21.54 -3.34 -7.83
C GLN A 41 20.25 -2.73 -7.26
N VAL A 42 19.11 -3.05 -7.87
CA VAL A 42 17.80 -2.60 -7.40
C VAL A 42 17.30 -3.53 -6.29
N SER A 43 16.96 -2.97 -5.14
CA SER A 43 16.28 -3.65 -4.03
C SER A 43 14.96 -4.23 -4.50
N ASN A 44 14.46 -5.24 -3.81
CA ASN A 44 13.16 -5.83 -4.14
C ASN A 44 11.97 -4.99 -3.61
N GLY A 45 12.21 -3.78 -3.08
CA GLY A 45 11.17 -2.87 -2.59
C GLY A 45 10.16 -3.55 -1.66
N VAL A 46 8.87 -3.51 -2.03
CA VAL A 46 7.77 -4.18 -1.31
C VAL A 46 7.94 -5.69 -1.13
N PHE A 47 8.88 -6.33 -1.82
CA PHE A 47 9.23 -7.75 -1.72
C PHE A 47 10.57 -7.99 -0.99
N ALA A 48 11.18 -6.96 -0.39
CA ALA A 48 12.46 -7.08 0.30
C ALA A 48 12.38 -7.95 1.58
N ARG A 49 11.22 -7.99 2.24
CA ARG A 49 10.93 -8.90 3.36
C ARG A 49 9.95 -9.98 2.93
N ALA A 50 10.09 -11.18 3.48
CA ALA A 50 9.22 -12.31 3.16
C ALA A 50 8.10 -12.46 4.20
N ALA A 51 6.85 -12.21 3.81
CA ALA A 51 5.67 -12.50 4.62
C ALA A 51 5.07 -13.88 4.27
N PRO A 52 4.38 -14.58 5.20
CA PRO A 52 3.85 -15.92 4.97
C PRO A 52 2.85 -15.98 3.81
N ARG A 53 3.15 -16.74 2.77
CA ARG A 53 2.32 -16.80 1.57
C ARG A 53 1.11 -17.72 1.78
N ILE A 54 0.20 -17.75 0.80
CA ILE A 54 -0.95 -18.65 0.86
C ILE A 54 -0.51 -20.12 0.92
N GLU A 55 0.62 -20.45 0.28
CA GLU A 55 1.20 -21.79 0.33
C GLU A 55 1.62 -22.18 1.76
N ASP A 56 2.13 -21.22 2.55
CA ASP A 56 2.48 -21.45 3.95
C ASP A 56 1.23 -21.67 4.82
N LEU A 57 0.14 -20.96 4.51
CA LEU A 57 -1.14 -21.07 5.22
C LEU A 57 -1.85 -22.38 4.91
N GLU A 58 -1.76 -22.88 3.67
CA GLU A 58 -2.27 -24.19 3.27
C GLU A 58 -1.54 -25.33 4.01
N LEU A 59 -0.22 -25.24 4.15
CA LEU A 59 0.57 -26.22 4.92
C LEU A 59 0.23 -26.20 6.41
N ALA A 60 -0.15 -25.04 6.95
CA ALA A 60 -0.50 -24.86 8.35
C ALA A 60 -1.99 -24.99 8.66
N LYS A 61 -2.85 -25.27 7.66
CA LYS A 61 -4.32 -25.14 7.78
C LYS A 61 -4.95 -25.88 8.96
N ASP A 62 -4.38 -27.02 9.36
CA ASP A 62 -4.89 -27.83 10.49
C ASP A 62 -4.67 -27.14 11.85
N GLN A 63 -3.83 -26.11 11.88
CA GLN A 63 -3.56 -25.25 13.05
C GLN A 63 -4.36 -23.94 13.00
N LEU A 64 -5.06 -23.66 11.90
CA LEU A 64 -5.78 -22.41 11.65
C LEU A 64 -7.28 -22.61 11.93
N GLY A 65 -7.68 -22.46 13.19
CA GLY A 65 -9.07 -22.70 13.62
C GLY A 65 -10.01 -21.49 13.52
N ASN A 66 -9.46 -20.28 13.51
CA ASN A 66 -10.20 -19.01 13.51
C ASN A 66 -9.29 -17.83 13.06
N PRO A 67 -9.81 -16.61 12.83
CA PRO A 67 -9.00 -15.47 12.42
C PRO A 67 -7.85 -15.13 13.38
N SER A 68 -8.05 -15.30 14.69
CA SER A 68 -7.03 -15.03 15.71
C SER A 68 -5.84 -15.99 15.60
N SER A 69 -6.09 -17.28 15.33
CA SER A 69 -5.03 -18.28 15.10
C SER A 69 -4.25 -18.03 13.81
N VAL A 70 -4.90 -17.52 12.75
CA VAL A 70 -4.20 -17.07 11.53
C VAL A 70 -3.28 -15.91 11.87
N LEU A 71 -3.76 -14.90 12.58
CA LEU A 71 -2.93 -13.78 13.01
C LEU A 71 -1.73 -14.23 13.85
N SER A 72 -1.94 -15.15 14.80
CA SER A 72 -0.86 -15.72 15.62
C SER A 72 0.19 -16.43 14.76
N TYR A 73 -0.23 -17.22 13.77
CA TYR A 73 0.68 -17.88 12.83
C TYR A 73 1.49 -16.86 12.03
N LEU A 74 0.83 -15.84 11.46
CA LEU A 74 1.48 -14.80 10.67
C LEU A 74 2.55 -14.06 11.48
N ILE A 75 2.20 -13.65 12.70
CA ILE A 75 3.08 -12.92 13.61
C ILE A 75 4.23 -13.79 14.10
N GLN A 76 4.00 -15.09 14.35
CA GLN A 76 5.07 -16.01 14.75
C GLN A 76 6.12 -16.14 13.65
N LYS A 77 5.68 -16.24 12.38
CA LYS A 77 6.57 -16.39 11.23
C LYS A 77 7.21 -15.07 10.79
N ALA A 78 6.50 -13.96 10.92
CA ALA A 78 6.93 -12.63 10.53
C ALA A 78 6.59 -11.59 11.62
N PRO A 79 7.38 -11.51 12.72
CA PRO A 79 7.07 -10.65 13.87
C PRO A 79 6.93 -9.16 13.56
N TYR A 80 7.56 -8.67 12.50
CA TYR A 80 7.46 -7.27 12.07
C TYR A 80 6.03 -6.89 11.61
N LEU A 81 5.20 -7.87 11.22
CA LEU A 81 3.80 -7.64 10.88
C LEU A 81 2.97 -7.08 12.06
N LYS A 82 3.44 -7.25 13.30
CA LYS A 82 2.84 -6.61 14.49
C LYS A 82 2.78 -5.09 14.40
N ARG A 83 3.65 -4.48 13.58
CA ARG A 83 3.77 -3.02 13.40
C ARG A 83 3.30 -2.57 12.00
N ASN A 84 3.31 -3.48 11.03
CA ASN A 84 2.91 -3.18 9.66
C ASN A 84 1.42 -3.51 9.45
N PHE A 85 0.56 -2.65 9.99
CA PHE A 85 -0.88 -2.76 9.82
C PHE A 85 -1.52 -1.39 9.62
N VAL A 86 -2.77 -1.37 9.15
CA VAL A 86 -3.67 -0.21 9.16
C VAL A 86 -5.03 -0.56 9.72
N LEU A 87 -5.63 0.35 10.49
CA LEU A 87 -6.99 0.23 10.98
C LEU A 87 -7.94 0.99 10.05
N VAL A 88 -9.06 0.37 9.72
CA VAL A 88 -10.11 0.92 8.85
C VAL A 88 -11.40 0.94 9.66
N HIS A 89 -11.93 2.13 9.97
CA HIS A 89 -13.19 2.25 10.73
C HIS A 89 -14.43 2.10 9.86
N HIS A 90 -14.39 2.53 8.59
CA HIS A 90 -15.55 2.44 7.69
C HIS A 90 -15.19 1.68 6.41
N SER A 91 -15.17 0.35 6.47
CA SER A 91 -14.77 -0.51 5.37
C SER A 91 -15.89 -0.67 4.35
N GLN A 92 -15.56 -0.48 3.08
CA GLN A 92 -16.45 -0.77 1.94
C GLN A 92 -16.28 -2.21 1.42
N SER A 93 -15.82 -3.13 2.28
CA SER A 93 -15.60 -4.53 1.94
C SER A 93 -16.69 -5.43 2.51
N GLN A 94 -16.52 -6.76 2.39
CA GLN A 94 -17.41 -7.72 3.06
C GLN A 94 -17.12 -7.87 4.55
N GLN A 95 -15.99 -7.34 5.02
CA GLN A 95 -15.67 -7.26 6.44
C GLN A 95 -16.25 -5.97 7.02
N ALA A 96 -17.22 -6.10 7.92
CA ALA A 96 -17.80 -4.98 8.65
C ALA A 96 -16.72 -4.31 9.52
N SER A 97 -16.85 -3.01 9.73
CA SER A 97 -15.98 -2.26 10.63
C SER A 97 -16.68 -1.04 11.20
N SER A 98 -16.16 -0.55 12.33
CA SER A 98 -16.54 0.71 12.95
C SER A 98 -15.33 1.34 13.64
N LEU A 99 -15.51 2.52 14.22
CA LEU A 99 -14.49 3.15 15.06
C LEU A 99 -14.14 2.30 16.31
N GLU A 100 -15.11 1.56 16.85
CA GLU A 100 -14.88 0.70 18.03
C GLU A 100 -14.32 -0.67 17.64
N PHE A 101 -14.74 -1.19 16.48
CA PHE A 101 -14.30 -2.48 15.95
C PHE A 101 -13.73 -2.29 14.55
N PRO A 102 -12.50 -1.76 14.41
CA PRO A 102 -11.92 -1.49 13.11
C PRO A 102 -11.58 -2.79 12.38
N ARG A 103 -11.61 -2.73 11.05
CA ARG A 103 -10.96 -3.74 10.21
C ARG A 103 -9.46 -3.51 10.27
N ILE A 104 -8.69 -4.58 10.38
CA ILE A 104 -7.24 -4.54 10.49
C ILE A 104 -6.66 -5.09 9.19
N ILE A 105 -5.78 -4.35 8.53
CA ILE A 105 -5.06 -4.84 7.34
C ILE A 105 -3.57 -4.88 7.65
N LEU A 106 -3.02 -6.08 7.79
CA LEU A 106 -1.57 -6.30 7.91
C LEU A 106 -0.97 -6.33 6.51
N PHE A 107 0.26 -5.87 6.34
CA PHE A 107 0.89 -5.84 5.02
C PHE A 107 2.41 -5.94 5.09
N ASP A 108 3.00 -6.70 4.17
CA ASP A 108 4.44 -6.71 3.85
C ASP A 108 4.73 -7.73 2.75
N GLY A 109 5.90 -7.70 2.12
CA GLY A 109 6.41 -8.81 1.30
C GLY A 109 5.51 -9.23 0.14
N GLY A 110 4.84 -8.27 -0.51
CA GLY A 110 3.79 -8.52 -1.51
C GLY A 110 2.47 -9.08 -0.98
N MET A 111 2.29 -9.22 0.33
CA MET A 111 1.10 -9.73 1.00
C MET A 111 0.30 -8.62 1.71
N ALA A 112 -1.03 -8.73 1.69
CA ALA A 112 -1.91 -8.02 2.62
C ALA A 112 -2.95 -8.99 3.20
N TYR A 113 -3.20 -8.92 4.50
CA TYR A 113 -4.13 -9.79 5.22
C TYR A 113 -5.12 -8.94 5.99
N ALA A 114 -6.41 -9.13 5.74
CA ALA A 114 -7.44 -8.33 6.37
C ALA A 114 -8.30 -9.14 7.33
N PHE A 115 -8.52 -8.57 8.51
CA PHE A 115 -9.24 -9.15 9.61
C PHE A 115 -10.33 -8.19 10.09
N SER A 116 -11.41 -8.74 10.65
CA SER A 116 -12.40 -7.96 11.39
C SER A 116 -12.93 -8.81 12.55
N GLU A 117 -13.13 -8.14 13.69
CA GLU A 117 -13.82 -8.67 14.87
C GLU A 117 -15.15 -7.95 15.12
N HIS A 118 -15.66 -7.22 14.13
CA HIS A 118 -16.90 -6.46 14.27
C HIS A 118 -18.08 -7.38 14.60
N PRO A 119 -18.90 -7.11 15.65
CA PRO A 119 -19.98 -8.01 16.07
C PRO A 119 -21.04 -8.30 15.00
N ALA A 120 -21.25 -7.36 14.06
CA ALA A 120 -22.15 -7.56 12.92
C ALA A 120 -21.59 -8.52 11.84
N GLN A 121 -20.33 -8.97 11.96
CA GLN A 121 -19.70 -9.89 11.03
C GLN A 121 -20.31 -11.29 11.18
N LYS A 122 -21.16 -11.69 10.23
CA LYS A 122 -21.89 -12.97 10.28
C LYS A 122 -21.01 -14.20 10.11
N LYS A 123 -19.86 -14.05 9.45
CA LYS A 123 -18.93 -15.15 9.14
C LYS A 123 -17.51 -14.69 9.38
N GLU A 124 -16.81 -15.41 10.23
CA GLU A 124 -15.37 -15.28 10.42
C GLU A 124 -14.65 -15.56 9.10
N ARG A 125 -13.75 -14.65 8.73
CA ARG A 125 -12.94 -14.78 7.52
C ARG A 125 -11.68 -13.95 7.61
N VAL A 126 -10.68 -14.34 6.83
CA VAL A 126 -9.48 -13.55 6.54
C VAL A 126 -9.42 -13.36 5.03
N GLU A 127 -9.37 -12.11 4.58
CA GLU A 127 -9.13 -11.81 3.15
C GLU A 127 -7.62 -11.66 2.94
N VAL A 128 -7.08 -12.25 1.89
CA VAL A 128 -5.65 -12.22 1.58
C VAL A 128 -5.44 -11.73 0.15
N LEU A 129 -4.59 -10.73 0.00
CA LEU A 129 -4.02 -10.33 -1.28
C LEU A 129 -2.57 -10.82 -1.32
N GLN A 130 -2.22 -11.55 -2.38
CA GLN A 130 -0.87 -12.03 -2.61
C GLN A 130 -0.38 -11.56 -3.97
N THR A 131 0.78 -10.91 -3.98
CA THR A 131 1.49 -10.51 -5.18
C THR A 131 2.67 -11.44 -5.42
N ASP A 132 2.78 -11.95 -6.63
CA ASP A 132 3.95 -12.72 -7.05
C ASP A 132 5.16 -11.78 -7.26
N PRO A 133 6.31 -12.02 -6.59
CA PRO A 133 7.45 -11.09 -6.63
C PRO A 133 8.20 -11.09 -7.97
N VAL A 134 7.88 -12.02 -8.88
CA VAL A 134 8.53 -12.12 -10.19
C VAL A 134 7.62 -11.53 -11.26
N SER A 135 6.40 -12.05 -11.38
CA SER A 135 5.43 -11.66 -12.41
C SER A 135 4.57 -10.46 -12.02
N HIS A 136 4.62 -10.03 -10.76
CA HIS A 136 3.77 -8.97 -10.19
C HIS A 136 2.26 -9.22 -10.35
N GLN A 137 1.87 -10.46 -10.66
CA GLN A 137 0.48 -10.86 -10.72
C GLN A 137 -0.10 -10.93 -9.31
N VAL A 138 -1.34 -10.44 -9.19
CA VAL A 138 -2.07 -10.43 -7.93
C VAL A 138 -3.06 -11.58 -7.93
N SER A 139 -3.10 -12.28 -6.80
CA SER A 139 -4.10 -13.30 -6.49
C SER A 139 -4.82 -12.92 -5.21
N LEU A 140 -6.12 -13.19 -5.17
CA LEU A 140 -6.97 -12.93 -4.03
C LEU A 140 -7.31 -14.26 -3.41
N HIS A 141 -7.36 -14.34 -2.09
CA HIS A 141 -7.77 -15.54 -1.38
C HIS A 141 -8.67 -15.17 -0.22
N GLU A 142 -9.58 -16.06 0.14
CA GLU A 142 -10.39 -15.95 1.34
C GLU A 142 -10.22 -17.19 2.19
N ILE A 143 -9.91 -16.99 3.47
CA ILE A 143 -9.86 -18.05 4.46
C ILE A 143 -11.16 -17.97 5.25
N THR A 144 -11.95 -19.03 5.19
CA THR A 144 -13.19 -19.18 5.95
C THR A 144 -13.03 -20.27 6.99
N PHE A 145 -13.83 -20.20 8.06
CA PHE A 145 -13.73 -21.12 9.18
C PHE A 145 -15.05 -21.85 9.37
N ALA A 146 -15.00 -23.18 9.39
CA ALA A 146 -16.15 -24.04 9.69
C ALA A 146 -15.70 -25.16 10.62
N GLN A 147 -16.43 -25.35 11.73
CA GLN A 147 -16.13 -26.39 12.71
C GLN A 147 -14.67 -26.38 13.22
N GLY A 148 -14.07 -25.18 13.34
CA GLY A 148 -12.69 -25.00 13.77
C GLY A 148 -11.65 -25.41 12.73
N GLN A 149 -12.02 -25.54 11.45
CA GLN A 149 -11.12 -25.82 10.35
C GLN A 149 -11.10 -24.66 9.35
N ALA A 150 -9.91 -24.26 8.91
CA ALA A 150 -9.73 -23.32 7.83
C ALA A 150 -10.00 -23.96 6.47
N ARG A 151 -10.73 -23.24 5.63
CA ARG A 151 -10.84 -23.48 4.19
C ARG A 151 -10.34 -22.26 3.45
N ILE A 152 -9.38 -22.46 2.57
CA ILE A 152 -8.79 -21.42 1.74
C ILE A 152 -9.40 -21.52 0.33
N GLU A 153 -9.93 -20.41 -0.16
CA GLU A 153 -10.48 -20.28 -1.51
C GLU A 153 -9.68 -19.27 -2.32
N LYS A 154 -9.26 -19.66 -3.52
CA LYS A 154 -8.53 -18.79 -4.45
C LYS A 154 -9.49 -18.07 -5.39
N ASN A 155 -9.28 -16.77 -5.52
CA ASN A 155 -10.03 -15.83 -6.36
C ASN A 155 -11.55 -15.93 -6.19
N PRO A 156 -12.08 -15.83 -4.96
CA PRO A 156 -13.52 -15.90 -4.73
C PRO A 156 -14.23 -14.77 -5.49
N SER A 157 -15.42 -15.07 -6.01
CA SER A 157 -16.19 -14.15 -6.86
C SER A 157 -16.50 -12.82 -6.17
N SER A 158 -16.70 -12.84 -4.84
CA SER A 158 -16.84 -11.68 -3.97
C SER A 158 -15.68 -10.70 -4.09
N CYS A 159 -14.44 -11.19 -4.00
CA CYS A 159 -13.25 -10.35 -4.10
C CYS A 159 -13.05 -9.87 -5.55
N ILE A 160 -13.25 -10.75 -6.53
CA ILE A 160 -13.11 -10.40 -7.95
C ILE A 160 -14.11 -9.33 -8.40
N ALA A 161 -15.33 -9.31 -7.85
CA ALA A 161 -16.34 -8.31 -8.19
C ALA A 161 -15.83 -6.88 -7.99
N CYS A 162 -15.01 -6.66 -6.96
CA CYS A 162 -14.40 -5.37 -6.71
C CYS A 162 -13.03 -5.26 -7.39
N HIS A 163 -12.16 -6.27 -7.26
CA HIS A 163 -10.76 -6.23 -7.67
C HIS A 163 -10.50 -6.48 -9.16
N GLY A 164 -11.51 -6.94 -9.91
CA GLY A 164 -11.47 -7.18 -11.34
C GLY A 164 -10.70 -8.43 -11.78
N GLN A 165 -10.63 -8.63 -13.10
CA GLN A 165 -9.77 -9.62 -13.77
C GLN A 165 -9.00 -8.94 -14.92
N PRO A 166 -7.65 -9.00 -14.93
CA PRO A 166 -6.78 -9.55 -13.90
C PRO A 166 -6.95 -8.81 -12.56
N ALA A 167 -6.79 -9.53 -11.45
CA ALA A 167 -6.95 -8.95 -10.12
C ALA A 167 -5.93 -7.83 -9.89
N LYS A 168 -6.37 -6.78 -9.19
CA LYS A 168 -5.52 -5.65 -8.77
C LYS A 168 -5.91 -5.18 -7.38
N PRO A 169 -4.99 -4.64 -6.57
CA PRO A 169 -5.35 -3.96 -5.34
C PRO A 169 -6.27 -2.77 -5.63
N LEU A 170 -7.32 -2.62 -4.84
CA LEU A 170 -8.21 -1.45 -4.85
C LEU A 170 -7.67 -0.40 -3.92
N TRP A 171 -6.50 0.12 -4.27
CA TRP A 171 -5.86 1.18 -3.51
C TRP A 171 -5.14 2.06 -4.52
N ASN A 172 -5.80 3.12 -4.98
CA ASN A 172 -5.12 4.08 -5.83
C ASN A 172 -4.20 4.94 -4.94
N PRO A 173 -3.15 5.56 -5.52
CA PRO A 173 -2.21 6.40 -4.79
C PRO A 173 -2.88 7.68 -4.26
N TYR A 174 -3.45 7.61 -3.07
CA TYR A 174 -3.93 8.78 -2.33
C TYR A 174 -2.98 9.14 -1.22
N ASP A 175 -2.89 10.42 -0.92
CA ASP A 175 -2.06 10.89 0.18
C ASP A 175 -2.68 10.52 1.54
N PHE A 176 -4.00 10.30 1.58
CA PHE A 176 -4.72 9.85 2.77
C PHE A 176 -5.94 9.00 2.43
N TRP A 177 -6.39 8.18 3.39
CA TRP A 177 -7.66 7.45 3.34
C TRP A 177 -8.53 7.88 4.53
N PRO A 178 -9.68 8.54 4.30
CA PRO A 178 -10.52 9.12 5.35
C PRO A 178 -11.14 8.10 6.31
N ASN A 179 -11.19 6.84 5.90
CA ASN A 179 -11.73 5.75 6.69
C ASN A 179 -10.63 4.94 7.41
N THR A 180 -9.37 5.35 7.29
CA THR A 180 -8.24 4.71 7.96
C THR A 180 -7.71 5.58 9.08
N PHE A 181 -7.27 4.96 10.17
CA PHE A 181 -6.70 5.66 11.29
C PHE A 181 -5.65 4.81 12.00
N ALA A 182 -4.78 5.48 12.76
CA ALA A 182 -3.99 4.90 13.83
C ALA A 182 -3.24 3.58 13.52
N SER A 183 -2.59 3.51 12.36
CA SER A 183 -1.46 2.62 12.19
C SER A 183 -0.21 3.19 12.85
N ALA A 184 0.84 2.37 13.01
CA ALA A 184 2.19 2.83 13.35
C ALA A 184 2.74 3.94 12.41
N ILE A 185 2.03 4.22 11.32
CA ILE A 185 2.40 4.99 10.14
C ILE A 185 1.16 5.71 9.54
N GLY A 186 0.12 5.95 10.36
CA GLY A 186 -1.20 6.39 9.91
C GLY A 186 -1.65 7.65 10.59
N ARG A 187 -2.58 8.35 9.93
CA ARG A 187 -3.08 9.66 10.36
C ARG A 187 -4.29 9.50 11.29
N ILE A 188 -4.45 10.44 12.23
CA ILE A 188 -5.75 10.76 12.83
C ILE A 188 -6.27 12.03 12.13
N GLY A 189 -7.44 11.93 11.51
CA GLY A 189 -8.10 13.07 10.86
C GLY A 189 -8.96 13.88 11.83
N THR A 190 -9.62 13.21 12.77
CA THR A 190 -10.69 13.79 13.59
C THR A 190 -10.57 13.47 15.09
N LEU A 191 -11.17 14.30 15.94
CA LEU A 191 -11.25 14.04 17.40
C LEU A 191 -12.01 12.76 17.72
N GLN A 192 -12.99 12.39 16.90
CA GLN A 192 -13.70 11.13 17.01
C GLN A 192 -12.76 9.94 16.81
N GLU A 193 -11.88 9.98 15.80
CA GLU A 193 -10.87 8.95 15.57
C GLU A 193 -9.86 8.89 16.71
N GLU A 194 -9.38 10.04 17.21
CA GLU A 194 -8.45 10.08 18.35
C GLU A 194 -9.06 9.45 19.60
N THR A 195 -10.26 9.90 19.97
CA THR A 195 -10.99 9.38 21.12
C THR A 195 -11.24 7.89 21.00
N SER A 196 -11.58 7.42 19.79
CA SER A 196 -11.82 6.00 19.53
C SER A 196 -10.53 5.19 19.60
N TYR A 197 -9.43 5.73 19.09
CA TYR A 197 -8.13 5.08 19.19
C TYR A 197 -7.66 4.91 20.64
N GLN A 198 -7.84 5.93 21.48
CA GLN A 198 -7.51 5.82 22.92
C GLN A 198 -8.32 4.70 23.60
N LYS A 199 -9.61 4.54 23.24
CA LYS A 199 -10.45 3.43 23.72
C LYS A 199 -9.95 2.08 23.19
N ILE A 200 -9.58 2.00 21.92
CA ILE A 200 -8.98 0.80 21.32
C ILE A 200 -7.69 0.44 22.07
N PHE A 201 -6.78 1.38 22.24
CA PHE A 201 -5.49 1.17 22.89
C PHE A 201 -5.64 0.62 24.32
N THR A 202 -6.55 1.19 25.11
CA THR A 202 -6.81 0.74 26.49
C THR A 202 -7.47 -0.64 26.58
N LYS A 203 -8.25 -1.03 25.57
CA LYS A 203 -8.95 -2.33 25.52
C LYS A 203 -8.24 -3.38 24.67
N ALA A 204 -7.16 -3.04 23.99
CA ALA A 204 -6.53 -3.89 22.99
C ALA A 204 -6.14 -5.26 23.54
N SER A 205 -5.66 -5.34 24.78
CA SER A 205 -5.30 -6.60 25.44
C SER A 205 -6.46 -7.58 25.62
N LEU A 206 -7.70 -7.11 25.54
CA LEU A 206 -8.91 -7.94 25.60
C LEU A 206 -9.37 -8.43 24.22
N SER A 207 -8.89 -7.80 23.14
CA SER A 207 -9.23 -8.19 21.77
C SER A 207 -8.38 -9.40 21.35
N PRO A 208 -8.98 -10.46 20.78
CA PRO A 208 -8.26 -11.58 20.20
C PRO A 208 -7.35 -11.21 19.03
N LEU A 209 -7.57 -10.05 18.38
CA LEU A 209 -6.78 -9.59 17.25
C LEU A 209 -5.84 -8.45 17.64
N LEU A 210 -6.38 -7.34 18.13
CA LEU A 210 -5.60 -6.13 18.46
C LEU A 210 -4.60 -6.40 19.59
N GLY A 211 -4.91 -7.31 20.53
CA GLY A 211 -4.00 -7.70 21.61
C GLY A 211 -2.72 -8.39 21.14
N GLN A 212 -2.67 -8.84 19.88
CA GLN A 212 -1.47 -9.44 19.28
C GLN A 212 -0.58 -8.41 18.57
N LEU A 213 -1.10 -7.21 18.30
CA LEU A 213 -0.40 -6.14 17.57
C LEU A 213 0.36 -5.22 18.52
N THR A 214 1.31 -4.47 17.96
CA THR A 214 2.03 -3.41 18.69
C THR A 214 1.41 -2.07 18.34
N LEU A 215 0.38 -1.68 19.09
CA LEU A 215 -0.26 -0.37 18.94
C LEU A 215 0.66 0.75 19.46
N PRO A 216 0.89 1.83 18.70
CA PRO A 216 1.67 2.96 19.19
C PRO A 216 0.94 3.71 20.31
N GLN A 217 1.62 3.97 21.44
CA GLN A 217 1.04 4.71 22.57
C GLN A 217 0.79 6.19 22.22
N GLN A 218 1.69 6.78 21.45
CA GLN A 218 1.56 8.12 20.91
C GLN A 218 1.51 8.01 19.39
N LEU A 219 0.53 8.69 18.79
CA LEU A 219 0.43 8.82 17.35
C LEU A 219 1.15 10.10 16.96
N ASP A 220 2.03 10.00 15.97
CA ASP A 220 2.68 11.16 15.38
C ASP A 220 1.66 11.88 14.49
N LEU A 221 1.15 13.00 15.00
CA LEU A 221 0.15 13.83 14.32
C LEU A 221 0.79 14.90 13.42
N GLU A 222 2.10 15.17 13.58
CA GLU A 222 2.78 16.28 12.92
C GLU A 222 3.46 15.87 11.62
N THR A 223 3.82 14.60 11.46
CA THR A 223 4.36 14.14 10.19
C THR A 223 3.21 13.75 9.24
N GLU A 224 2.96 14.61 8.25
CA GLU A 224 2.01 14.42 7.14
C GLU A 224 2.39 13.24 6.22
N ASN A 225 2.45 12.02 6.76
CA ASN A 225 2.91 10.89 5.99
C ASN A 225 1.76 10.25 5.22
N VAL A 226 1.97 10.13 3.90
CA VAL A 226 1.29 9.13 3.08
C VAL A 226 1.35 7.82 3.86
N THR A 227 0.19 7.23 4.17
CA THR A 227 0.20 6.00 4.97
C THR A 227 1.12 5.00 4.26
N ALA A 228 2.09 4.42 4.96
CA ALA A 228 3.06 3.54 4.28
C ALA A 228 2.36 2.37 3.58
N PHE A 229 1.13 2.04 4.00
CA PHE A 229 0.24 1.14 3.28
C PHE A 229 -0.21 1.66 1.91
N THR A 230 -0.61 2.94 1.78
CA THR A 230 -0.88 3.52 0.45
C THR A 230 0.34 3.42 -0.45
N GLN A 231 1.54 3.75 0.07
CA GLN A 231 2.76 3.63 -0.73
C GLN A 231 3.02 2.18 -1.13
N TYR A 232 2.91 1.27 -0.17
CA TYR A 232 3.09 -0.16 -0.38
C TYR A 232 2.18 -0.67 -1.51
N ILE A 233 0.87 -0.35 -1.48
CA ILE A 233 -0.03 -0.77 -2.55
C ILE A 233 0.23 -0.04 -3.87
N THR A 234 0.61 1.24 -3.81
CA THR A 234 1.00 2.00 -5.00
C THR A 234 2.17 1.35 -5.72
N GLN A 235 3.19 0.90 -4.99
CA GLN A 235 4.33 0.19 -5.55
C GLN A 235 3.93 -1.15 -6.18
N ILE A 236 3.01 -1.90 -5.56
CA ILE A 236 2.45 -3.13 -6.16
C ILE A 236 1.71 -2.80 -7.46
N ASN A 237 0.89 -1.74 -7.47
CA ASN A 237 0.14 -1.31 -8.65
C ASN A 237 1.07 -0.87 -9.79
N LEU A 238 2.10 -0.09 -9.47
CA LEU A 238 3.10 0.37 -10.43
C LEU A 238 3.86 -0.82 -11.03
N ALA A 239 4.34 -1.74 -10.20
CA ALA A 239 5.07 -2.90 -10.66
C ALA A 239 4.22 -3.80 -11.57
N ARG A 240 2.96 -4.05 -11.19
CA ARG A 240 2.02 -4.77 -12.06
C ARG A 240 1.80 -4.05 -13.39
N TRP A 241 1.58 -2.73 -13.37
CA TRP A 241 1.34 -1.96 -14.58
C TRP A 241 2.55 -2.03 -15.53
N ILE A 242 3.77 -1.95 -15.00
CA ILE A 242 5.01 -2.07 -15.78
C ILE A 242 5.13 -3.45 -16.44
N GLU A 243 4.89 -4.52 -15.68
CA GLU A 243 4.89 -5.89 -16.23
C GLU A 243 3.81 -6.11 -17.30
N GLN A 244 2.66 -5.46 -17.18
CA GLN A 244 1.55 -5.65 -18.12
C GLN A 244 1.71 -4.84 -19.42
N ASN A 245 2.26 -3.64 -19.33
CA ASN A 245 2.24 -2.69 -20.44
C ASN A 245 3.61 -2.54 -21.11
N ILE A 246 4.70 -2.81 -20.39
CA ILE A 246 6.04 -2.53 -20.88
C ILE A 246 6.84 -3.81 -21.14
N ALA A 247 6.86 -4.76 -20.18
CA ALA A 247 7.60 -6.03 -20.34
C ALA A 247 7.20 -6.88 -21.58
N PRO A 248 5.93 -6.91 -22.05
CA PRO A 248 5.55 -7.72 -23.21
C PRO A 248 5.99 -7.12 -24.56
N GLN A 249 6.38 -5.84 -24.61
CA GLN A 249 6.72 -5.14 -25.85
C GLN A 249 8.20 -5.28 -26.26
N GLY A 250 9.03 -5.93 -25.46
CA GLY A 250 10.45 -6.17 -25.77
C GLY A 250 11.27 -6.58 -24.55
N ASP A 251 12.54 -6.93 -24.78
CA ASP A 251 13.51 -7.32 -23.75
C ASP A 251 13.97 -6.11 -22.92
N LEU A 252 13.09 -5.62 -22.05
CA LEU A 252 13.45 -4.69 -20.99
C LEU A 252 14.06 -5.42 -19.78
N GLY A 253 14.54 -6.66 -19.96
CA GLY A 253 14.92 -7.61 -18.92
C GLY A 253 15.96 -7.14 -17.92
N GLY A 254 16.60 -5.98 -18.12
CA GLY A 254 17.43 -5.29 -17.13
C GLY A 254 16.94 -3.89 -16.69
N TYR A 255 16.02 -3.26 -17.43
CA TYR A 255 15.62 -1.85 -17.22
C TYR A 255 14.28 -1.68 -16.53
N ALA A 256 13.44 -2.72 -16.46
CA ALA A 256 12.15 -2.63 -15.78
C ALA A 256 12.30 -2.13 -14.33
N LYS A 257 13.13 -2.80 -13.52
CA LYS A 257 13.42 -2.42 -12.12
C LYS A 257 13.96 -0.98 -11.98
N PRO A 258 14.97 -0.56 -12.76
CA PRO A 258 15.40 0.84 -12.80
C PRO A 258 14.31 1.85 -13.18
N LEU A 259 13.44 1.50 -14.13
CA LEU A 259 12.31 2.33 -14.53
C LEU A 259 11.29 2.42 -13.39
N ILE A 260 10.97 1.31 -12.70
CA ILE A 260 10.11 1.34 -11.50
C ILE A 260 10.71 2.28 -10.46
N ALA A 261 12.00 2.16 -10.17
CA ALA A 261 12.69 3.00 -9.18
C ALA A 261 12.65 4.48 -9.57
N ALA A 262 12.91 4.81 -10.84
CA ALA A 262 12.84 6.17 -11.34
C ALA A 262 11.40 6.72 -11.23
N LEU A 263 10.41 5.98 -11.73
CA LEU A 263 9.01 6.39 -11.71
C LEU A 263 8.45 6.51 -10.29
N ALA A 264 8.81 5.60 -9.39
CA ALA A 264 8.44 5.66 -7.98
C ALA A 264 8.95 6.93 -7.29
N CYS A 265 10.12 7.43 -7.70
CA CYS A 265 10.69 8.67 -7.19
C CYS A 265 10.06 9.94 -7.82
N THR A 266 9.44 9.85 -9.00
CA THR A 266 8.85 11.03 -9.65
C THR A 266 7.41 11.33 -9.22
N GLN A 267 6.76 10.43 -8.47
CA GLN A 267 5.33 10.54 -8.12
C GLN A 267 4.95 11.58 -7.05
N ASP A 268 5.87 12.45 -6.61
CA ASP A 268 5.49 13.61 -5.79
C ASP A 268 4.89 14.69 -6.70
N TYR A 269 3.57 14.65 -6.86
CA TYR A 269 2.78 15.52 -7.76
C TYR A 269 2.33 16.82 -7.11
N SER A 270 2.66 17.04 -5.84
CA SER A 270 2.18 18.20 -5.07
C SER A 270 2.95 19.48 -5.39
N THR A 271 4.14 19.36 -5.99
CA THR A 271 4.98 20.50 -6.39
C THR A 271 5.69 20.16 -7.69
N PHE A 272 5.66 21.08 -8.66
CA PHE A 272 6.35 21.08 -9.97
C PHE A 272 5.60 20.51 -11.21
N PRO A 273 5.79 21.14 -12.39
CA PRO A 273 5.31 20.59 -13.65
C PRO A 273 6.03 19.27 -13.93
N ALA A 274 5.28 18.16 -13.87
CA ALA A 274 5.76 16.79 -14.09
C ALA A 274 6.56 16.57 -15.39
N VAL A 275 6.46 17.51 -16.34
CA VAL A 275 7.18 17.55 -17.62
C VAL A 275 8.71 17.54 -17.42
N SER A 276 9.25 18.25 -16.44
CA SER A 276 10.71 18.41 -16.28
C SER A 276 11.43 17.11 -15.88
N LYS A 277 10.74 16.19 -15.19
CA LYS A 277 11.31 14.89 -14.78
C LYS A 277 11.28 13.86 -15.92
N VAL A 278 10.33 13.97 -16.87
CA VAL A 278 10.35 13.20 -18.12
C VAL A 278 11.47 13.68 -19.02
N GLU A 279 11.73 15.00 -19.04
CA GLU A 279 12.85 15.56 -19.79
C GLU A 279 14.21 15.05 -19.32
N LEU A 280 14.34 14.78 -18.03
CA LEU A 280 15.49 14.08 -17.47
C LEU A 280 15.64 12.65 -18.03
N LEU A 281 14.53 11.92 -18.27
CA LEU A 281 14.58 10.59 -18.92
C LEU A 281 15.13 10.65 -20.35
N TYR A 282 14.91 11.76 -21.10
CA TYR A 282 15.54 12.00 -22.41
C TYR A 282 17.06 12.04 -22.39
N SER A 283 17.69 12.27 -21.23
CA SER A 283 19.15 12.19 -21.11
C SER A 283 19.69 10.76 -20.96
N PHE A 284 18.82 9.77 -20.68
CA PHE A 284 19.24 8.42 -20.30
C PHE A 284 18.89 7.31 -21.31
N PHE A 285 17.92 7.53 -22.20
CA PHE A 285 17.47 6.55 -23.18
C PHE A 285 17.46 7.14 -24.60
N ARG A 286 17.44 6.30 -25.64
CA ARG A 286 17.37 6.80 -27.02
C ARG A 286 15.99 7.41 -27.28
N GLN A 287 15.93 8.43 -28.14
CA GLN A 287 14.68 9.12 -28.47
C GLN A 287 13.57 8.15 -28.91
N GLU A 288 13.90 7.17 -29.76
CA GLU A 288 12.96 6.15 -30.24
C GLU A 288 12.42 5.23 -29.13
N GLU A 289 13.24 4.92 -28.10
CA GLU A 289 12.83 4.14 -26.92
C GLU A 289 11.94 4.98 -25.99
N LEU A 290 12.12 6.30 -26.01
CA LEU A 290 11.41 7.24 -25.16
C LEU A 290 10.11 7.75 -25.74
N ASP A 291 9.98 7.87 -27.06
CA ASP A 291 8.72 8.37 -27.64
C ASP A 291 7.54 7.45 -27.26
N GLY A 292 7.77 6.13 -27.25
CA GLY A 292 6.80 5.15 -26.73
C GLY A 292 6.64 5.18 -25.20
N ALA A 293 7.75 5.25 -24.46
CA ALA A 293 7.73 5.28 -22.99
C ALA A 293 7.11 6.57 -22.42
N THR A 294 7.32 7.71 -23.08
CA THR A 294 6.77 9.02 -22.73
C THR A 294 5.26 9.01 -22.91
N GLU A 295 4.74 8.47 -24.00
CA GLU A 295 3.29 8.41 -24.19
C GLU A 295 2.61 7.46 -23.19
N LEU A 296 3.23 6.30 -22.94
CA LEU A 296 2.79 5.39 -21.88
C LEU A 296 2.83 6.05 -20.49
N TYR A 297 3.90 6.78 -20.18
CA TYR A 297 4.05 7.50 -18.92
C TYR A 297 3.03 8.64 -18.79
N LYS A 298 2.82 9.44 -19.84
CA LYS A 298 1.77 10.47 -19.86
C LYS A 298 0.40 9.88 -19.61
N ASN A 299 0.07 8.75 -20.23
CA ASN A 299 -1.21 8.06 -19.99
C ASN A 299 -1.33 7.59 -18.53
N LEU A 300 -0.28 6.96 -17.98
CA LEU A 300 -0.24 6.58 -16.56
C LEU A 300 -0.43 7.78 -15.63
N LEU A 301 0.23 8.90 -15.93
CA LEU A 301 0.10 10.15 -15.17
C LEU A 301 -1.33 10.68 -15.22
N MET A 302 -1.91 10.78 -16.41
CA MET A 302 -3.28 11.28 -16.59
C MET A 302 -4.30 10.38 -15.88
N ASP A 303 -4.14 9.05 -15.96
CA ASP A 303 -5.04 8.11 -15.27
C ASP A 303 -4.89 8.18 -13.75
N THR A 304 -3.65 8.36 -13.26
CA THR A 304 -3.36 8.56 -11.85
C THR A 304 -4.00 9.86 -11.35
N GLN A 305 -3.86 10.95 -12.11
CA GLN A 305 -4.45 12.26 -11.78
C GLN A 305 -5.98 12.20 -11.78
N LYS A 306 -6.61 11.65 -12.83
CA LYS A 306 -8.07 11.46 -12.90
C LYS A 306 -8.59 10.61 -11.75
N SER A 307 -7.89 9.52 -11.43
CA SER A 307 -8.24 8.68 -10.28
C SER A 307 -8.15 9.48 -8.99
N ARG A 308 -7.06 10.21 -8.76
CA ARG A 308 -6.93 11.08 -7.58
C ARG A 308 -8.07 12.10 -7.50
N ASP A 309 -8.43 12.76 -8.59
CA ASP A 309 -9.48 13.79 -8.59
C ASP A 309 -10.89 13.23 -8.34
N PHE A 310 -11.26 12.13 -9.01
CA PHE A 310 -12.53 11.43 -8.76
C PHE A 310 -12.63 11.01 -7.30
N PHE A 311 -11.55 10.46 -6.76
CA PHE A 311 -11.54 10.02 -5.39
C PHE A 311 -11.50 11.19 -4.41
N LYS A 312 -10.77 12.29 -4.64
CA LYS A 312 -10.86 13.50 -3.79
C LYS A 312 -12.31 13.91 -3.53
N GLN A 313 -13.10 14.01 -4.61
CA GLN A 313 -14.52 14.38 -4.51
C GLN A 313 -15.34 13.33 -3.74
N THR A 314 -15.03 12.05 -3.94
CA THR A 314 -15.69 10.94 -3.24
C THR A 314 -15.31 10.90 -1.75
N LEU A 315 -14.02 11.04 -1.44
CA LEU A 315 -13.46 10.99 -0.09
C LEU A 315 -13.97 12.14 0.77
N SER A 316 -14.01 13.37 0.24
CA SER A 316 -14.59 14.51 0.97
C SER A 316 -16.06 14.27 1.30
N ARG A 317 -16.83 13.73 0.35
CA ARG A 317 -18.25 13.40 0.58
C ARG A 317 -18.41 12.30 1.62
N THR A 318 -17.68 11.20 1.49
CA THR A 318 -17.72 10.08 2.43
C THR A 318 -17.30 10.51 3.83
N LEU A 319 -16.28 11.37 3.96
CA LEU A 319 -15.85 11.87 5.27
C LEU A 319 -16.94 12.72 5.94
N ILE A 320 -17.63 13.57 5.18
CA ILE A 320 -18.79 14.34 5.67
C ILE A 320 -19.97 13.42 6.01
N GLU A 321 -20.21 12.36 5.22
CA GLU A 321 -21.27 11.38 5.50
C GLU A 321 -21.00 10.59 6.79
N ILE A 322 -19.75 10.19 7.02
CA ILE A 322 -19.33 9.46 8.23
C ILE A 322 -19.28 10.39 9.45
N PHE A 323 -18.78 11.62 9.26
CA PHE A 323 -18.65 12.64 10.28
C PHE A 323 -19.37 13.91 9.81
N PRO A 324 -20.68 14.05 10.07
CA PRO A 324 -21.46 15.22 9.64
C PRO A 324 -20.98 16.53 10.25
N GLU A 325 -20.41 16.47 11.47
CA GLU A 325 -19.81 17.59 12.19
C GLU A 325 -18.38 17.19 12.64
N PRO A 326 -17.43 17.07 11.70
CA PRO A 326 -16.09 16.62 12.02
C PRO A 326 -15.34 17.74 12.74
N GLN A 327 -14.80 17.43 13.92
CA GLN A 327 -13.80 18.27 14.57
C GLN A 327 -12.43 17.81 14.07
N PHE A 328 -11.99 18.37 12.95
CA PHE A 328 -10.70 18.05 12.35
C PHE A 328 -9.56 18.49 13.28
N ILE A 329 -8.66 17.57 13.60
CA ILE A 329 -7.45 17.87 14.40
C ILE A 329 -6.29 18.24 13.48
N THR A 330 -6.26 17.64 12.30
CA THR A 330 -5.25 17.93 11.29
C THR A 330 -5.90 18.70 10.17
N ASN A 331 -5.26 19.78 9.70
CA ASN A 331 -5.63 20.37 8.42
C ASN A 331 -5.43 19.27 7.38
N VAL A 332 -6.51 18.66 6.90
CA VAL A 332 -6.42 17.94 5.63
C VAL A 332 -6.13 19.04 4.64
N ASP A 333 -4.85 19.25 4.35
CA ASP A 333 -4.41 20.23 3.39
C ASP A 333 -4.94 19.82 2.02
N SER A 334 -6.21 20.17 1.81
CA SER A 334 -6.90 20.02 0.55
C SER A 334 -6.34 21.00 -0.48
N TYR A 335 -5.54 22.00 -0.07
CA TYR A 335 -4.81 22.89 -0.97
C TYR A 335 -3.58 22.22 -1.57
N ARG A 336 -2.87 21.33 -0.87
CA ARG A 336 -1.90 20.38 -1.49
C ARG A 336 -2.53 19.47 -2.56
N LEU A 337 -3.85 19.30 -2.50
CA LEU A 337 -4.64 18.55 -3.49
C LEU A 337 -5.21 19.46 -4.60
N GLN A 338 -5.07 20.77 -4.49
CA GLN A 338 -5.37 21.78 -5.50
C GLN A 338 -4.03 22.29 -6.07
N ALA A 339 -3.36 21.48 -6.88
CA ALA A 339 -2.31 22.05 -7.72
C ALA A 339 -2.97 23.04 -8.68
N GLU A 340 -2.56 24.31 -8.62
CA GLU A 340 -2.80 25.31 -9.67
C GLU A 340 -2.21 24.86 -11.02
#